data_AF-A0A840DPX4-F1
#
_entry.id   AF-A0A840DPX4-F1
#
_cell.length_a   1.000
_cell.length_b   1.000
_cell.length_c   1.000
_cell.angle_alpha   90.00
_cell.angle_beta   90.00
_cell.angle_gamma   90.00
#
_symmetry.space_group_name_H-M   'P 1'
#
loop_
_entity.id
_entity.type
_entity.pdbx_description
1 polymer ?
#
loop_
_entity_poly.entity_id
_entity_poly.type
_entity_poly.pdbx_seq_one_letter_code
_entity_poly.pdbx_strand_id
1 'polypeptide(L)'
;MTVDTSELFELARDLENVPKTAGKYIRQAVEVTARKVKDTWAESAGGLKHAPLFPRSITYDLKGLQAFGFTVLSAEVGPDKTRPQGALGNLIEFGSINNPPQMLGLAALEANSQDFIDGLNIAVADALKENGL
;
A
#
# COMPACT_ATOMS: atom_id res chain seq x y z
N MET A 1 -12.95 10.01 -51.21
CA MET A 1 -13.62 9.69 -49.93
C MET A 1 -12.58 9.87 -48.85
N THR A 2 -12.68 10.91 -48.03
CA THR A 2 -11.78 11.16 -46.89
C THR A 2 -12.41 10.54 -45.65
N VAL A 3 -11.68 9.66 -44.97
CA VAL A 3 -12.11 9.10 -43.69
C VAL A 3 -11.72 10.08 -42.60
N ASP A 4 -12.67 10.47 -41.76
CA ASP A 4 -12.40 11.25 -40.56
C ASP A 4 -11.85 10.32 -39.47
N THR A 5 -10.67 10.65 -38.95
CA THR A 5 -9.96 9.89 -37.92
C THR A 5 -9.72 10.70 -36.66
N SER A 6 -10.38 11.87 -36.51
CA SER A 6 -10.17 12.80 -35.40
C SER A 6 -10.44 12.15 -34.04
N GLU A 7 -11.52 11.38 -33.91
CA GLU A 7 -11.85 10.64 -32.68
C GLU A 7 -10.77 9.62 -32.27
N LEU A 8 -10.10 8.99 -33.24
CA LEU A 8 -9.02 8.05 -32.96
C LEU A 8 -7.79 8.77 -32.40
N PHE A 9 -7.51 9.98 -32.88
CA PHE A 9 -6.42 10.82 -32.35
C PHE A 9 -6.74 11.37 -30.96
N GLU A 10 -8.00 11.71 -30.68
CA GLU A 10 -8.44 12.11 -29.34
C GLU A 10 -8.26 10.96 -28.35
N LEU A 11 -8.73 9.76 -28.69
CA LEU A 11 -8.52 8.55 -27.87
C LEU A 11 -7.03 8.27 -27.62
N ALA A 12 -6.19 8.37 -28.65
CA ALA A 12 -4.75 8.15 -28.50
C ALA A 12 -4.11 9.16 -27.53
N ARG A 13 -4.53 10.43 -27.60
CA ARG A 13 -4.04 11.50 -26.72
C ARG A 13 -4.52 11.30 -25.29
N ASP A 14 -5.77 10.88 -25.09
CA ASP A 14 -6.32 10.66 -23.76
C ASP A 14 -5.61 9.48 -23.08
N LEU A 15 -5.34 8.39 -23.82
CA LEU A 15 -4.50 7.27 -23.35
C LEU A 15 -3.06 7.69 -23.01
N GLU A 16 -2.46 8.63 -23.76
CA GLU A 16 -1.11 9.14 -23.46
C GLU A 16 -1.05 9.90 -22.13
N ASN A 17 -2.16 10.49 -21.69
CA ASN A 17 -2.21 11.27 -20.46
C ASN A 17 -2.52 10.45 -19.20
N VAL A 18 -3.09 9.25 -19.35
CA VAL A 18 -3.42 8.35 -18.21
C VAL A 18 -2.22 8.09 -17.28
N PRO A 19 -1.01 7.75 -17.75
CA PRO A 19 0.13 7.54 -16.85
C PRO A 19 0.51 8.79 -16.04
N LYS A 20 0.27 9.99 -16.56
CA LYS A 20 0.59 11.26 -15.88
C LYS A 20 -0.36 11.52 -14.71
N THR A 21 -1.63 11.09 -14.82
CA THR A 21 -2.65 11.30 -13.78
C THR A 21 -2.79 10.11 -12.83
N ALA A 22 -2.42 8.90 -13.26
CA ALA A 22 -2.53 7.68 -12.46
C ALA A 22 -1.72 7.70 -11.16
N GLY A 23 -0.59 8.43 -11.14
CA GLY A 23 0.33 8.43 -9.99
C GLY A 23 -0.31 8.80 -8.65
N LYS A 24 -1.23 9.77 -8.62
CA LYS A 24 -1.92 10.17 -7.37
C LYS A 24 -2.88 9.09 -6.87
N TYR A 25 -3.58 8.41 -7.77
CA TYR A 25 -4.52 7.35 -7.40
C TYR A 25 -3.78 6.09 -6.97
N ILE A 26 -2.69 5.73 -7.66
CA ILE A 26 -1.83 4.61 -7.24
C ILE A 26 -1.24 4.89 -5.86
N ARG A 27 -0.76 6.12 -5.61
CA ARG A 27 -0.28 6.53 -4.29
C ARG A 27 -1.35 6.36 -3.22
N GLN A 28 -2.58 6.79 -3.51
CA GLN A 28 -3.71 6.64 -2.61
C GLN A 28 -4.02 5.16 -2.31
N ALA A 29 -4.05 4.30 -3.33
CA ALA A 29 -4.29 2.87 -3.17
C ALA A 29 -3.22 2.21 -2.28
N VAL A 30 -1.94 2.54 -2.50
CA VAL A 30 -0.82 2.07 -1.68
C VAL A 30 -0.97 2.55 -0.23
N GLU A 31 -1.30 3.83 -0.02
CA GLU A 31 -1.47 4.39 1.33
C GLU A 31 -2.62 3.74 2.10
N VAL A 32 -3.78 3.58 1.45
CA VAL A 32 -4.97 2.97 2.05
C VAL A 32 -4.65 1.53 2.48
N THR A 33 -4.02 0.76 1.61
CA THR A 33 -3.64 -0.62 1.91
C THR A 33 -2.62 -0.67 3.05
N ALA A 34 -1.58 0.17 3.02
CA ALA A 34 -0.56 0.20 4.07
C ALA A 34 -1.16 0.51 5.44
N ARG A 35 -2.13 1.44 5.49
CA ARG A 35 -2.88 1.76 6.71
C ARG A 35 -3.68 0.56 7.20
N LYS A 36 -4.40 -0.14 6.30
CA LYS A 36 -5.17 -1.33 6.67
C LYS A 36 -4.30 -2.47 7.18
N VAL A 37 -3.15 -2.73 6.55
CA VAL A 37 -2.16 -3.72 7.02
C VAL A 37 -1.67 -3.34 8.42
N LYS A 38 -1.29 -2.07 8.64
CA LYS A 38 -0.87 -1.56 9.95
C LYS A 38 -1.96 -1.78 10.99
N ASP A 39 -3.20 -1.42 10.70
CA ASP A 39 -4.31 -1.50 11.65
C ASP A 39 -4.67 -2.97 11.96
N THR A 40 -4.68 -3.84 10.94
CA THR A 40 -4.90 -5.30 11.10
C THR A 40 -3.81 -5.96 11.96
N TRP A 41 -2.55 -5.59 11.74
CA TRP A 41 -1.43 -6.08 12.55
C TRP A 41 -1.54 -5.58 13.99
N ALA A 42 -1.84 -4.30 14.20
CA ALA A 42 -2.01 -3.73 15.53
C ALA A 42 -3.17 -4.36 16.30
N GLU A 43 -4.30 -4.63 15.64
CA GLU A 43 -5.43 -5.35 16.23
C GLU A 43 -5.03 -6.76 16.67
N SER A 44 -4.39 -7.52 15.77
CA SER A 44 -3.93 -8.89 16.05
C SER A 44 -2.92 -8.93 17.21
N ALA A 45 -2.04 -7.93 17.28
CA ALA A 45 -1.08 -7.77 18.37
C ALA A 45 -1.71 -7.29 19.69
N GLY A 46 -2.95 -6.81 19.67
CA GLY A 46 -3.65 -6.27 20.85
C GLY A 46 -3.82 -7.28 21.99
N GLY A 47 -3.82 -8.58 21.68
CA GLY A 47 -3.98 -9.67 22.65
C GLY A 47 -2.71 -10.03 23.43
N LEU A 48 -1.55 -9.42 23.15
CA LEU A 48 -0.27 -9.81 23.73
C LEU A 48 -0.10 -9.36 25.18
N LYS A 49 -0.41 -10.25 26.13
CA LYS A 49 -0.23 -9.99 27.58
C LYS A 49 1.19 -9.59 27.98
N HIS A 50 2.20 -10.14 27.30
CA HIS A 50 3.61 -9.88 27.59
C HIS A 50 4.18 -8.66 26.84
N ALA A 51 3.43 -8.11 25.88
CA ALA A 51 3.82 -6.96 25.07
C ALA A 51 2.64 -6.01 24.80
N PRO A 52 1.98 -5.47 25.85
CA PRO A 52 0.73 -4.71 25.70
C PRO A 52 0.88 -3.37 24.97
N LEU A 53 2.09 -2.83 24.85
CA LEU A 53 2.37 -1.58 24.13
C LEU A 53 2.86 -1.82 22.70
N PHE A 54 3.22 -3.05 22.35
CA PHE A 54 3.69 -3.41 21.00
C PHE A 54 2.74 -2.97 19.87
N PRO A 55 1.41 -3.11 19.99
CA PRO A 55 0.47 -2.62 18.97
C PRO A 55 0.67 -1.15 18.59
N ARG A 56 1.01 -0.30 19.57
CA ARG A 56 1.20 1.15 19.38
C ARG A 56 2.50 1.50 18.67
N SER A 57 3.41 0.53 18.58
CA SER A 57 4.66 0.68 17.85
C SER A 57 4.50 0.45 16.36
N ILE A 58 3.42 -0.20 15.89
CA ILE A 58 3.23 -0.53 14.49
C ILE A 58 2.82 0.74 13.72
N THR A 59 3.63 1.10 12.73
CA THR A 59 3.48 2.28 11.88
C THR A 59 3.53 1.89 10.41
N TYR A 60 3.27 2.88 9.54
CA TYR A 60 3.61 2.78 8.13
C TYR A 60 4.30 4.07 7.68
N ASP A 61 5.20 3.93 6.70
CA ASP A 61 5.86 5.04 6.04
C ASP A 61 5.71 4.90 4.52
N LEU A 62 5.37 6.00 3.86
CA LEU A 62 5.30 6.07 2.41
C LEU A 62 6.58 6.66 1.84
N LYS A 63 7.22 5.90 0.96
CA LYS A 63 8.36 6.34 0.17
C LYS A 63 7.90 6.45 -1.29
N GLY A 64 8.13 7.61 -1.89
CA GLY A 64 7.71 7.86 -3.26
C GLY A 64 8.71 8.71 -4.02
N LEU A 65 8.97 8.35 -5.26
CA LEU A 65 9.67 9.17 -6.24
C LEU A 65 8.76 9.32 -7.46
N GLN A 66 8.47 10.55 -7.85
CA GLN A 66 7.85 10.87 -9.13
C GLN A 66 8.85 11.69 -9.94
N ALA A 67 9.42 11.07 -10.97
CA ALA A 67 10.44 11.70 -11.80
C ALA A 67 10.36 11.16 -13.24
N PHE A 68 10.52 12.05 -14.22
CA PHE A 68 10.63 11.70 -15.65
C PHE A 68 9.50 10.78 -16.18
N GLY A 69 8.27 10.96 -15.70
CA GLY A 69 7.13 10.13 -16.13
C GLY A 69 7.04 8.76 -15.45
N PHE A 70 7.96 8.43 -14.54
CA PHE A 70 7.91 7.23 -13.72
C PHE A 70 7.46 7.57 -12.30
N THR A 71 6.67 6.66 -11.73
CA THR A 71 6.25 6.70 -10.32
C THR A 71 6.77 5.44 -9.64
N VAL A 72 7.67 5.61 -8.67
CA VAL A 72 8.09 4.54 -7.76
C VAL A 72 7.43 4.81 -6.43
N LEU A 73 6.62 3.87 -5.95
CA LEU A 73 5.94 3.95 -4.67
C LEU A 73 6.22 2.69 -3.86
N SER A 74 6.53 2.88 -2.60
CA SER A 74 6.72 1.81 -1.62
C SER A 74 6.12 2.24 -0.30
N ALA A 75 5.45 1.30 0.36
CA ALA A 75 5.02 1.44 1.74
C ALA A 75 5.78 0.43 2.59
N GLU A 76 6.36 0.91 3.68
CA GLU A 76 6.97 0.06 4.69
C GLU A 76 6.03 0.04 5.89
N VAL A 77 5.57 -1.15 6.30
CA VAL A 77 4.69 -1.33 7.45
C VAL A 77 5.42 -2.17 8.47
N GLY A 78 5.50 -1.69 9.71
CA GLY A 78 6.21 -2.42 10.75
C GLY A 78 6.36 -1.69 12.08
N PRO A 79 6.99 -2.33 13.07
CA PRO A 79 7.23 -1.74 14.38
C PRO A 79 8.33 -0.67 14.32
N ASP A 80 7.98 0.55 14.71
CA ASP A 80 8.92 1.63 14.95
C ASP A 80 9.75 1.33 16.21
N LYS A 81 11.03 1.02 16.02
CA LYS A 81 11.96 0.67 17.10
C LYS A 81 12.16 1.77 18.14
N THR A 82 11.81 3.02 17.82
CA THR A 82 11.91 4.15 18.74
C THR A 82 10.72 4.23 19.69
N ARG A 83 9.62 3.51 19.41
CA ARG A 83 8.43 3.47 20.25
C ARG A 83 8.51 2.40 21.33
N PRO A 84 7.77 2.56 22.45
CA PRO A 84 7.69 1.55 23.49
C PRO A 84 7.39 0.16 22.91
N GLN A 85 8.24 -0.81 23.27
CA GLN A 85 8.17 -2.20 22.81
C GLN A 85 8.35 -2.43 21.30
N GLY A 86 8.66 -1.41 20.49
CA GLY A 86 8.87 -1.58 19.04
C GLY A 86 10.08 -2.45 18.69
N ALA A 87 11.14 -2.39 19.51
CA ALA A 87 12.31 -3.27 19.35
C ALA A 87 12.00 -4.76 19.52
N LEU A 88 10.85 -5.13 20.10
CA LEU A 88 10.41 -6.52 20.22
C LEU A 88 9.86 -7.10 18.91
N GLY A 89 9.63 -6.26 17.89
CA GLY A 89 9.01 -6.66 16.63
C GLY A 89 9.61 -7.90 15.99
N ASN A 90 10.95 -7.96 15.89
CA ASN A 90 11.62 -9.11 15.29
C ASN A 90 11.43 -10.40 16.10
N LEU A 91 11.39 -10.29 17.43
CA LEU A 91 11.20 -11.46 18.31
C LEU A 91 9.75 -11.96 18.28
N ILE A 92 8.78 -11.04 18.18
CA ILE A 92 7.36 -11.39 18.09
C ILE A 92 7.07 -11.99 16.72
N GLU A 93 7.55 -11.36 15.65
CA GLU A 93 7.25 -11.79 14.29
C GLU A 93 7.95 -13.11 13.95
N PHE A 94 9.28 -13.18 14.15
CA PHE A 94 10.12 -14.29 13.69
C PHE A 94 10.54 -15.26 14.79
N GLY A 95 10.18 -14.99 16.04
CA GLY A 95 10.50 -15.85 17.17
C GLY A 95 11.96 -15.74 17.63
N SER A 96 12.34 -16.67 18.49
CA SER A 96 13.70 -16.88 18.99
C SER A 96 13.91 -18.36 19.31
N ILE A 97 15.10 -18.71 19.82
CA ILE A 97 15.38 -20.09 20.27
C ILE A 97 14.37 -20.61 21.31
N ASN A 98 13.75 -19.71 22.09
CA ASN A 98 12.84 -20.07 23.19
C ASN A 98 11.37 -19.73 22.91
N ASN A 99 11.06 -19.02 21.82
CA ASN A 99 9.70 -18.57 21.52
C ASN A 99 9.40 -18.78 20.04
N PRO A 100 8.29 -19.42 19.66
CA PRO A 100 7.92 -19.58 18.25
C PRO A 100 7.56 -18.23 17.60
N PRO A 101 7.72 -18.10 16.27
CA PRO A 101 7.25 -16.95 15.50
C PRO A 101 5.72 -16.83 15.58
N GLN A 102 5.21 -15.60 15.61
CA GLN A 102 3.76 -15.34 15.56
C GLN A 102 3.27 -14.88 14.19
N MET A 103 4.16 -14.36 13.34
CA MET A 103 3.87 -13.98 11.94
C MET A 103 2.64 -13.06 11.77
N LEU A 104 2.40 -12.17 12.74
CA LEU A 104 1.20 -11.32 12.77
C LEU A 104 1.23 -10.29 11.64
N GLY A 105 2.42 -9.77 11.31
CA GLY A 105 2.63 -8.85 10.21
C GLY A 105 2.42 -9.52 8.86
N LEU A 106 2.94 -10.74 8.67
CA LEU A 106 2.69 -11.52 7.46
C LEU A 106 1.20 -11.82 7.28
N ALA A 107 0.53 -12.28 8.34
CA ALA A 107 -0.90 -12.57 8.29
C ALA A 107 -1.72 -11.29 7.96
N ALA A 108 -1.34 -10.15 8.51
CA ALA A 108 -1.97 -8.87 8.18
C ALA A 108 -1.73 -8.46 6.72
N LEU A 109 -0.54 -8.71 6.17
CA LEU A 109 -0.24 -8.46 4.75
C LEU A 109 -1.10 -9.35 3.85
N GLU A 110 -1.16 -10.65 4.13
CA GLU A 110 -1.96 -11.61 3.37
C GLU A 110 -3.45 -11.27 3.40
N ALA A 111 -3.98 -10.94 4.59
CA ALA A 111 -5.38 -10.56 4.77
C ALA A 111 -5.80 -9.31 3.97
N ASN A 112 -4.85 -8.44 3.65
CA ASN A 112 -5.10 -7.19 2.91
C ASN A 112 -4.62 -7.25 1.44
N SER A 113 -4.12 -8.40 0.97
CA SER A 113 -3.61 -8.57 -0.39
C SER A 113 -4.67 -8.33 -1.47
N GLN A 114 -5.90 -8.80 -1.26
CA GLN A 114 -6.99 -8.59 -2.20
C GLN A 114 -7.42 -7.13 -2.24
N ASP A 115 -7.51 -6.47 -1.09
CA ASP A 115 -7.84 -5.04 -1.00
C ASP A 115 -6.83 -4.16 -1.74
N PHE A 116 -5.54 -4.56 -1.72
CA PHE A 116 -4.52 -3.90 -2.53
C PHE A 116 -4.80 -3.98 -4.02
N ILE A 117 -5.12 -5.18 -4.52
CA ILE A 117 -5.45 -5.42 -5.93
C ILE A 117 -6.69 -4.59 -6.31
N ASP A 118 -7.72 -4.61 -5.48
CA ASP A 118 -8.96 -3.87 -5.70
C ASP A 118 -8.70 -2.35 -5.70
N GLY A 119 -7.87 -1.87 -4.78
CA GLY A 119 -7.43 -0.47 -4.73
C GLY A 119 -6.66 -0.04 -5.98
N LEU A 120 -5.79 -0.90 -6.53
CA LEU A 120 -5.11 -0.63 -7.80
C LEU A 120 -6.08 -0.59 -8.97
N ASN A 121 -7.07 -1.47 -9.02
CA ASN A 121 -8.10 -1.46 -10.06
C ASN A 121 -8.95 -0.18 -10.01
N ILE A 122 -9.32 0.27 -8.80
CA ILE A 122 -10.00 1.56 -8.59
C ILE A 122 -9.10 2.70 -9.07
N ALA A 123 -7.80 2.67 -8.73
CA ALA A 123 -6.87 3.71 -9.14
C ALA A 123 -6.73 3.82 -10.66
N VAL A 124 -6.72 2.68 -11.37
CA VAL A 124 -6.73 2.66 -12.84
C VAL A 124 -8.04 3.22 -13.38
N ALA A 125 -9.18 2.81 -12.84
CA ALA A 125 -10.50 3.30 -13.27
C ALA A 125 -10.65 4.82 -13.07
N ASP A 126 -10.20 5.35 -11.93
CA ASP A 126 -10.23 6.78 -11.65
C ASP A 126 -9.29 7.57 -12.58
N ALA A 127 -8.12 7.01 -12.91
CA ALA A 127 -7.20 7.61 -13.87
C ALA A 127 -7.78 7.66 -15.29
N LEU A 128 -8.46 6.60 -15.73
CA LEU A 128 -9.15 6.57 -17.02
C LEU A 128 -10.29 7.60 -17.07
N LYS A 129 -11.14 7.60 -16.04
CA LYS A 129 -12.27 8.54 -15.92
C LYS A 129 -11.83 9.99 -15.94
N GLU A 130 -10.72 10.34 -15.30
CA GLU A 130 -10.17 11.70 -15.32
C GLU A 130 -9.72 12.15 -16.73
N ASN A 131 -9.34 11.21 -17.58
CA ASN A 131 -8.97 11.47 -18.97
C ASN A 131 -10.14 11.29 -19.96
N GLY A 132 -11.37 11.14 -19.47
CA GLY A 132 -12.56 11.01 -20.33
C GLY A 132 -12.81 9.62 -20.92
N LEU A 133 -12.17 8.59 -20.36
CA LEU A 133 -12.27 7.18 -20.78
C LEU A 133 -13.14 6.35 -19.82
#